data_AF-A0A8H3XRY6-F1
#
_entry.id   AF-A0A8H3XRY6-F1
#
_cell.length_a   1.000
_cell.length_b   1.000
_cell.length_c   1.000
_cell.angle_alpha   90.00
_cell.angle_beta   90.00
_cell.angle_gamma   90.00
#
_symmetry.space_group_name_H-M   'P 1'
#
loop_
_entity.id
_entity.type
_entity.pdbx_description
1 polymer ?
#
loop_
_entity_poly.entity_id
_entity_poly.type
_entity_poly.pdbx_seq_one_letter_code
_entity_poly.pdbx_strand_id
1 'polypeptide(L)'
;MFIPYHGPSKKKDTNTRRAINAFVATEASTRRRRQRGEKPEHRGRQGPLQWLQIPDRPDSKESTIDERNESQEDDGQAQRTPSTQAIVVSKPVGAGKFYPFRGFASNGPLTARSLSYYFDILLPHDAKALGLGDVGTRSYGRGLLSWASKHDLILHGLSAFTLCSLECHDVTGNTSRAIMYHRNKVLLDLHSRLSQQQVDDVLIQGMALLIPVDDYLGHYEFGPVHLNGMREVVKLRGGFDAVGSSDENAFGRNLRMSLLVTQSMVEFHVQTAITNSPTSLAKGELLYPLPVSWEAAQDLPPGFRDLARYRYLSDEAIGIVRDFSHWLTRSKESESTVRQTWRCSMSCDLNNLEKCICVALACLADDLSAMGTHPAALIFRKPQRRAEALGAVTEVWNDPLLIECVIWMCTVVATPQNRQIFSRAKQRQLLRRSILQRYWASGWKDIRRILQRFFYDPSRETDWEEAWNIALAGLTEMENEEIRYLGSTSTQHLARTCKGEAEGRR
;
A
#
# COMPACT_ATOMS: atom_id res chain seq x y z
N MET A 1 26.57 14.91 8.58
CA MET A 1 27.05 13.51 8.42
C MET A 1 26.00 12.77 7.61
N PHE A 2 26.22 12.54 6.30
CA PHE A 2 25.24 11.85 5.44
C PHE A 2 25.46 10.34 5.48
N ILE A 3 24.36 9.60 5.62
CA ILE A 3 24.34 8.14 5.47
C ILE A 3 24.36 7.86 3.96
N PRO A 4 25.33 7.10 3.45
CA PRO A 4 25.27 6.61 2.09
C PRO A 4 24.04 5.71 1.94
N TYR A 5 23.22 5.97 0.91
CA TYR A 5 22.17 5.04 0.47
C TYR A 5 22.85 3.78 -0.09
N HIS A 6 23.33 2.90 0.78
CA HIS A 6 23.68 1.56 0.39
C HIS A 6 22.38 0.81 0.11
N GLY A 7 22.29 0.21 -1.07
CA GLY A 7 21.12 -0.54 -1.50
C GLY A 7 20.68 -1.56 -0.43
N PRO A 8 19.37 -1.86 -0.33
CA PRO A 8 18.81 -2.63 0.77
C PRO A 8 19.47 -4.00 0.93
N SER A 9 19.50 -4.49 2.18
CA SER A 9 20.14 -5.75 2.55
C SER A 9 19.63 -6.95 1.73
N LYS A 10 20.46 -7.99 1.61
CA LYS A 10 20.25 -9.23 0.83
C LYS A 10 18.97 -10.02 1.14
N LYS A 11 18.11 -9.55 2.06
CA LYS A 11 16.89 -10.23 2.54
C LYS A 11 15.59 -9.78 1.85
N LYS A 12 15.61 -8.90 0.83
CA LYS A 12 14.39 -8.44 0.11
C LYS A 12 13.99 -9.29 -1.10
N ASP A 13 12.69 -9.19 -1.42
CA ASP A 13 11.93 -9.88 -2.47
C ASP A 13 12.65 -9.97 -3.82
N THR A 14 12.69 -11.18 -4.37
CA THR A 14 13.37 -11.57 -5.62
C THR A 14 12.94 -10.73 -6.82
N ASN A 15 11.67 -10.30 -6.86
CA ASN A 15 11.12 -9.49 -7.95
C ASN A 15 11.67 -8.05 -7.95
N THR A 16 11.76 -7.44 -6.77
CA THR A 16 12.36 -6.11 -6.60
C THR A 16 13.86 -6.13 -6.95
N ARG A 17 14.56 -7.21 -6.57
CA ARG A 17 15.98 -7.42 -6.92
C ARG A 17 16.20 -7.54 -8.43
N ARG A 18 15.32 -8.25 -9.15
CA ARG A 18 15.41 -8.35 -10.63
C ARG A 18 15.19 -7.00 -11.30
N ALA A 19 14.21 -6.22 -10.85
CA ALA A 19 13.93 -4.90 -11.42
C ALA A 19 15.11 -3.94 -11.22
N ILE A 20 15.71 -3.91 -10.02
CA ILE A 20 16.89 -3.09 -9.72
C ILE A 20 18.10 -3.54 -10.56
N ASN A 21 18.37 -4.85 -10.65
CA ASN A 21 19.49 -5.37 -11.43
C ASN A 21 19.35 -5.08 -12.92
N ALA A 22 18.13 -5.19 -13.47
CA ALA A 22 17.85 -4.86 -14.87
C ALA A 22 18.06 -3.36 -15.14
N PHE A 23 17.65 -2.50 -14.21
CA PHE A 23 17.88 -1.07 -14.32
C PHE A 23 19.37 -0.70 -14.25
N VAL A 24 20.10 -1.25 -13.26
CA VAL A 24 21.55 -1.06 -13.10
C VAL A 24 22.32 -1.55 -14.34
N ALA A 25 21.92 -2.69 -14.91
CA ALA A 25 22.51 -3.21 -16.15
C ALA A 25 22.26 -2.28 -17.35
N THR A 26 21.07 -1.67 -17.43
CA THR A 26 20.70 -0.72 -18.49
C THR A 26 21.46 0.61 -18.34
N GLU A 27 21.66 1.09 -17.12
CA GLU A 27 22.45 2.31 -16.88
C GLU A 27 23.94 2.07 -17.15
N ALA A 28 24.48 0.92 -16.74
CA ALA A 28 25.85 0.53 -17.00
C ALA A 28 26.15 0.38 -18.51
N SER A 29 25.23 -0.18 -19.29
CA SER A 29 25.36 -0.28 -20.74
C SER A 29 25.32 1.10 -21.40
N THR A 30 24.44 1.99 -20.94
CA THR A 30 24.34 3.38 -21.43
C THR A 30 25.61 4.19 -21.12
N ARG A 31 26.18 4.04 -19.92
CA ARG A 31 27.46 4.69 -19.55
C ARG A 31 28.64 4.18 -20.37
N ARG A 32 28.73 2.87 -20.62
CA ARG A 32 29.77 2.28 -21.48
C ARG A 32 29.69 2.80 -22.92
N ARG A 33 28.47 2.97 -23.44
CA ARG A 33 28.26 3.51 -24.79
C ARG A 33 28.68 4.98 -24.91
N ARG A 34 28.42 5.78 -23.86
CA ARG A 34 28.90 7.17 -23.78
C ARG A 34 30.42 7.26 -23.65
N GLN A 35 31.05 6.38 -22.88
CA GLN A 35 32.52 6.37 -22.70
C GLN A 35 33.26 5.90 -23.95
N ARG A 36 32.63 5.08 -24.81
CA ARG A 36 33.22 4.65 -26.09
C ARG A 36 33.21 5.71 -27.19
N GLY A 37 32.69 6.91 -26.94
CA GLY A 37 32.75 8.02 -27.90
C GLY A 37 32.00 7.73 -29.21
N GLU A 38 31.04 6.81 -29.22
CA GLU A 38 30.17 6.56 -30.37
C GLU A 38 29.32 7.82 -30.62
N LYS A 39 29.73 8.64 -31.59
CA LYS A 39 28.92 9.77 -32.06
C LYS A 39 27.61 9.25 -32.66
N PRO A 40 26.47 9.88 -32.37
CA PRO A 40 25.19 9.44 -32.91
C PRO A 40 25.14 9.78 -34.40
N GLU A 41 25.31 8.78 -35.27
CA GLU A 41 25.01 8.95 -36.68
C GLU A 41 23.50 9.17 -36.86
N HIS A 42 23.16 10.33 -37.44
CA HIS A 42 21.85 10.64 -37.98
C HIS A 42 21.61 9.79 -39.24
N ARG A 43 21.00 8.61 -39.08
CA ARG A 43 20.27 7.94 -40.16
C ARG A 43 18.91 7.45 -39.65
N GLY A 44 17.95 7.47 -40.57
CA GLY A 44 16.51 7.43 -40.32
C GLY A 44 16.01 6.36 -39.36
N ARG A 45 14.97 6.73 -38.62
CA ARG A 45 14.21 5.90 -37.68
C ARG A 45 13.79 4.57 -38.30
N GLN A 46 14.53 3.52 -37.98
CA GLN A 46 13.99 2.21 -37.67
C GLN A 46 14.57 1.82 -36.30
N GLY A 47 13.71 1.80 -35.28
CA GLY A 47 14.11 1.52 -33.90
C GLY A 47 14.41 0.03 -33.70
N PRO A 48 15.39 -0.34 -32.87
CA PRO A 48 15.76 -1.73 -32.65
C PRO A 48 14.80 -2.38 -31.66
N LEU A 49 13.78 -3.07 -32.19
CA LEU A 49 13.03 -4.08 -31.45
C LEU A 49 13.17 -5.40 -32.21
N GLN A 50 14.27 -6.10 -31.96
CA GLN A 50 14.40 -7.50 -32.37
C GLN A 50 15.38 -8.19 -31.42
N TRP A 51 14.87 -8.69 -30.28
CA TRP A 51 15.57 -9.69 -29.47
C TRP A 51 14.54 -10.66 -28.89
N LEU A 52 14.17 -11.63 -29.73
CA LEU A 52 13.77 -12.99 -29.38
C LEU A 52 13.66 -13.77 -30.69
N GLN A 53 14.79 -14.29 -31.17
CA GLN A 53 14.80 -15.42 -32.10
C GLN A 53 15.24 -16.64 -31.31
N ILE A 54 14.36 -17.64 -31.31
CA ILE A 54 14.54 -18.98 -30.76
C ILE A 54 15.47 -19.74 -31.74
N PRO A 55 16.42 -20.55 -31.25
CA PRO A 55 17.36 -21.25 -32.13
C PRO A 55 16.68 -22.47 -32.75
N ASP A 56 16.68 -22.56 -34.08
CA ASP A 56 16.39 -23.81 -34.78
C ASP A 56 17.64 -24.43 -35.40
N ARG A 57 17.64 -25.76 -35.30
CA ARG A 57 18.66 -26.73 -35.69
C ARG A 57 18.80 -26.86 -37.22
N PRO A 58 19.86 -27.56 -37.70
CA PRO A 58 20.40 -27.31 -39.03
C PRO A 58 19.91 -28.28 -40.11
N ASP A 59 20.34 -27.92 -41.32
CA ASP A 59 20.62 -28.75 -42.50
C ASP A 59 19.64 -28.72 -43.68
N SER A 60 19.94 -27.78 -44.58
CA SER A 60 20.54 -28.05 -45.90
C SER A 60 19.62 -28.21 -47.14
N LYS A 61 20.07 -27.49 -48.18
CA LYS A 61 19.91 -27.65 -49.64
C LYS A 61 18.68 -27.05 -50.32
N GLU A 62 18.93 -25.88 -50.91
CA GLU A 62 18.84 -25.61 -52.36
C GLU A 62 17.98 -26.57 -53.20
N SER A 63 16.93 -26.04 -53.83
CA SER A 63 16.97 -25.76 -55.27
C SER A 63 15.75 -24.94 -55.73
N THR A 64 15.94 -24.40 -56.92
CA THR A 64 15.25 -23.32 -57.63
C THR A 64 14.01 -23.79 -58.41
N ILE A 65 13.20 -22.82 -58.86
CA ILE A 65 12.34 -22.80 -60.08
C ILE A 65 10.81 -22.96 -59.89
N ASP A 66 10.14 -21.87 -60.30
CA ASP A 66 8.90 -21.63 -61.07
C ASP A 66 7.58 -22.41 -60.92
N GLU A 67 6.55 -21.57 -61.08
CA GLU A 67 5.29 -21.76 -61.83
C GLU A 67 4.11 -22.58 -61.27
N ARG A 68 2.98 -21.85 -61.26
CA ARG A 68 1.61 -22.24 -61.66
C ARG A 68 0.72 -23.11 -60.77
N ASN A 69 -0.51 -22.59 -60.73
CA ASN A 69 -1.81 -23.27 -60.76
C ASN A 69 -2.45 -23.85 -59.49
N GLU A 70 -3.66 -23.32 -59.27
CA GLU A 70 -4.94 -24.02 -59.06
C GLU A 70 -5.24 -24.72 -57.73
N SER A 71 -6.30 -24.21 -57.11
CA SER A 71 -7.50 -24.94 -56.65
C SER A 71 -7.32 -26.09 -55.66
N GLN A 72 -7.83 -25.93 -54.43
CA GLN A 72 -8.96 -26.74 -53.95
C GLN A 72 -9.44 -26.32 -52.56
N GLU A 73 -10.77 -26.34 -52.43
CA GLU A 73 -11.58 -26.33 -51.22
C GLU A 73 -11.21 -27.52 -50.31
N ASP A 74 -11.23 -27.37 -48.99
CA ASP A 74 -12.33 -27.85 -48.13
C ASP A 74 -11.94 -27.87 -46.63
N ASP A 75 -12.95 -27.57 -45.81
CA ASP A 75 -13.17 -27.88 -44.40
C ASP A 75 -12.08 -27.69 -43.32
N GLY A 76 -12.42 -26.86 -42.32
CA GLY A 76 -11.82 -27.01 -40.99
C GLY A 76 -11.84 -25.78 -40.10
N GLN A 77 -12.79 -25.74 -39.16
CA GLN A 77 -12.67 -25.15 -37.82
C GLN A 77 -12.29 -23.67 -37.72
N ALA A 78 -13.31 -22.86 -37.38
CA ALA A 78 -13.16 -21.50 -36.87
C ALA A 78 -12.32 -21.46 -35.57
N GLN A 79 -10.99 -21.39 -35.70
CA GLN A 79 -10.12 -20.85 -34.66
C GLN A 79 -10.19 -19.32 -34.74
N ARG A 80 -10.91 -18.73 -33.77
CA ARG A 80 -10.83 -17.31 -33.48
C ARG A 80 -9.38 -16.95 -33.13
N THR A 81 -8.69 -16.31 -34.06
CA THR A 81 -7.45 -15.60 -33.79
C THR A 81 -7.72 -14.50 -32.76
N PRO A 82 -6.93 -14.39 -31.67
CA PRO A 82 -7.00 -13.25 -30.80
C PRO A 82 -6.44 -12.06 -31.58
N SER A 83 -7.35 -11.23 -32.07
CA SER A 83 -7.05 -9.91 -32.60
C SER A 83 -6.25 -9.15 -31.54
N THR A 84 -4.96 -8.94 -31.79
CA THR A 84 -4.09 -8.02 -31.06
C THR A 84 -4.58 -6.60 -31.30
N GLN A 85 -5.68 -6.22 -30.63
CA GLN A 85 -6.05 -4.82 -30.51
C GLN A 85 -4.98 -4.16 -29.66
N ALA A 86 -4.13 -3.37 -30.33
CA ALA A 86 -3.31 -2.37 -29.67
C ALA A 86 -4.22 -1.57 -28.75
N ILE A 87 -3.97 -1.65 -27.44
CA ILE A 87 -4.70 -0.86 -26.46
C ILE A 87 -4.43 0.60 -26.81
N VAL A 88 -5.45 1.23 -27.40
CA VAL A 88 -5.54 2.67 -27.57
C VAL A 88 -5.28 3.26 -26.19
N VAL A 89 -4.15 3.96 -26.07
CA VAL A 89 -3.77 4.68 -24.85
C VAL A 89 -4.94 5.58 -24.49
N SER A 90 -5.65 5.22 -23.42
CA SER A 90 -6.79 5.98 -22.92
C SER A 90 -6.36 7.43 -22.76
N LYS A 91 -7.06 8.34 -23.46
CA LYS A 91 -6.89 9.80 -23.35
C LYS A 91 -6.73 10.19 -21.86
N PRO A 92 -5.91 11.21 -21.54
CA PRO A 92 -5.79 11.70 -20.17
C PRO A 92 -7.20 11.92 -19.60
N VAL A 93 -7.47 11.31 -18.45
CA VAL A 93 -8.70 11.52 -17.70
C VAL A 93 -8.68 12.99 -17.28
N GLY A 94 -9.35 13.85 -18.05
CA GLY A 94 -9.39 15.30 -17.82
C GLY A 94 -8.66 16.20 -18.81
N ALA A 95 -8.29 15.71 -20.00
CA ALA A 95 -7.75 16.53 -21.11
C ALA A 95 -8.65 17.73 -21.56
N GLY A 96 -9.83 17.92 -20.94
CA GLY A 96 -10.74 19.03 -21.15
C GLY A 96 -10.65 20.19 -20.14
N LYS A 97 -9.86 20.10 -19.05
CA LYS A 97 -9.69 21.21 -18.10
C LYS A 97 -8.34 21.94 -18.30
N PHE A 98 -8.43 23.27 -18.25
CA PHE A 98 -7.43 24.31 -18.58
C PHE A 98 -6.12 24.28 -17.77
N TYR A 99 -5.40 23.17 -17.75
CA TYR A 99 -4.05 23.14 -17.21
C TYR A 99 -3.06 23.18 -18.39
N PRO A 100 -2.13 24.15 -18.43
CA PRO A 100 -1.19 24.31 -19.55
C PRO A 100 -0.10 23.23 -19.51
N PHE A 101 -0.48 21.96 -19.63
CA PHE A 101 0.44 20.84 -19.52
C PHE A 101 1.29 20.59 -20.78
N ARG A 102 1.14 21.42 -21.82
CA ARG A 102 1.79 21.22 -23.13
C ARG A 102 3.33 21.14 -23.06
N GLY A 103 3.95 21.60 -21.97
CA GLY A 103 5.40 21.48 -21.73
C GLY A 103 5.87 20.28 -20.89
N PHE A 104 4.98 19.56 -20.19
CA PHE A 104 5.42 18.52 -19.24
C PHE A 104 5.55 17.12 -19.85
N ALA A 105 4.97 16.88 -21.03
CA ALA A 105 4.99 15.56 -21.65
C ALA A 105 6.41 15.07 -22.00
N SER A 106 7.38 15.99 -22.15
CA SER A 106 8.80 15.68 -22.38
C SER A 106 9.59 15.37 -21.11
N ASN A 107 9.03 15.61 -19.93
CA ASN A 107 9.79 15.59 -18.67
C ASN A 107 9.87 14.20 -18.02
N GLY A 108 9.34 13.18 -18.69
CA GLY A 108 9.46 11.80 -18.22
C GLY A 108 8.31 10.91 -18.67
N PRO A 109 8.43 9.59 -18.40
CA PRO A 109 7.37 8.64 -18.65
C PRO A 109 6.14 8.97 -17.81
N LEU A 110 4.97 9.03 -18.46
CA LEU A 110 3.66 9.22 -17.82
C LEU A 110 3.46 10.53 -17.03
N THR A 111 4.39 11.50 -17.11
CA THR A 111 4.30 12.78 -16.37
C THR A 111 3.01 13.54 -16.65
N ALA A 112 2.62 13.69 -17.92
CA ALA A 112 1.38 14.38 -18.27
C ALA A 112 0.13 13.65 -17.74
N ARG A 113 0.14 12.31 -17.76
CA ARG A 113 -0.95 11.49 -17.24
C ARG A 113 -1.06 11.63 -15.72
N SER A 114 0.08 11.59 -15.00
CA SER A 114 0.11 11.71 -13.55
C SER A 114 -0.36 13.09 -13.10
N LEU A 115 0.10 14.17 -13.73
CA LEU A 115 -0.36 15.52 -13.37
C LEU A 115 -1.84 15.72 -13.64
N SER A 116 -2.34 15.32 -14.82
CA SER A 116 -3.79 15.39 -15.11
C SER A 116 -4.59 14.65 -14.05
N TYR A 117 -4.21 13.41 -13.73
CA TYR A 117 -4.90 12.64 -12.69
C TYR A 117 -4.81 13.32 -11.31
N TYR A 118 -3.67 13.92 -10.96
CA TYR A 118 -3.54 14.63 -9.69
C TYR A 118 -4.55 15.78 -9.61
N PHE A 119 -4.52 16.69 -10.60
CA PHE A 119 -5.33 17.90 -10.55
C PHE A 119 -6.83 17.65 -10.79
N ASP A 120 -7.19 16.61 -11.52
CA ASP A 120 -8.59 16.29 -11.82
C ASP A 120 -9.24 15.37 -10.78
N ILE A 121 -8.46 14.45 -10.20
CA ILE A 121 -8.97 13.42 -9.29
C ILE A 121 -8.45 13.60 -7.87
N LEU A 122 -7.13 13.64 -7.64
CA LEU A 122 -6.59 13.67 -6.27
C LEU A 122 -6.79 15.01 -5.55
N LEU A 123 -6.57 16.13 -6.23
CA LEU A 123 -6.58 17.47 -5.63
C LEU A 123 -7.88 17.77 -4.85
N PRO A 124 -9.10 17.47 -5.36
CA PRO A 124 -10.32 17.63 -4.57
C PRO A 124 -10.34 16.80 -3.28
N HIS A 125 -9.75 15.60 -3.27
CA HIS A 125 -9.69 14.76 -2.07
C HIS A 125 -8.63 15.25 -1.10
N ASP A 126 -7.44 15.59 -1.58
CA ASP A 126 -6.37 16.19 -0.76
C ASP A 126 -6.89 17.48 -0.10
N ALA A 127 -7.57 18.33 -0.86
CA ALA A 127 -8.09 19.59 -0.34
C ALA A 127 -9.17 19.38 0.74
N LYS A 128 -10.06 18.39 0.58
CA LYS A 128 -11.01 18.00 1.62
C LYS A 128 -10.31 17.45 2.87
N ALA A 129 -9.31 16.59 2.70
CA ALA A 129 -8.52 16.06 3.81
C ALA A 129 -7.78 17.17 4.58
N LEU A 130 -7.38 18.24 3.88
CA LEU A 130 -6.78 19.44 4.44
C LEU A 130 -7.81 20.44 5.01
N GLY A 131 -9.11 20.16 4.93
CA GLY A 131 -10.18 21.05 5.40
C GLY A 131 -10.32 22.34 4.57
N LEU A 132 -9.90 22.31 3.31
CA LEU A 132 -10.00 23.46 2.40
C LEU A 132 -11.39 23.50 1.75
N GLY A 133 -12.03 24.67 1.76
CA GLY A 133 -13.20 24.95 0.91
C GLY A 133 -12.83 25.12 -0.56
N ASP A 134 -13.81 25.40 -1.42
CA ASP A 134 -13.61 25.50 -2.89
C ASP A 134 -12.58 26.56 -3.30
N VAL A 135 -12.56 27.70 -2.62
CA VAL A 135 -11.59 28.78 -2.87
C VAL A 135 -10.18 28.34 -2.45
N GLY A 136 -10.06 27.74 -1.28
CA GLY A 136 -8.80 27.19 -0.77
C GLY A 136 -8.25 26.08 -1.67
N THR A 137 -9.12 25.19 -2.16
CA THR A 137 -8.79 24.12 -3.10
C THR A 137 -8.21 24.68 -4.40
N ARG A 138 -8.85 25.71 -4.98
CA ARG A 138 -8.37 26.37 -6.20
C ARG A 138 -7.04 27.07 -5.98
N SER A 139 -6.86 27.75 -4.84
CA SER A 139 -5.60 28.41 -4.49
C SER A 139 -4.46 27.38 -4.34
N TYR A 140 -4.71 26.31 -3.56
CA TYR A 140 -3.77 25.22 -3.35
C TYR A 140 -3.36 24.56 -4.67
N GLY A 141 -4.32 24.22 -5.52
CA GLY A 141 -4.05 23.64 -6.84
C GLY A 141 -3.22 24.56 -7.74
N ARG A 142 -3.54 25.87 -7.77
CA ARG A 142 -2.76 26.85 -8.55
C ARG A 142 -1.34 27.00 -8.03
N GLY A 143 -1.15 27.07 -6.72
CA GLY A 143 0.17 27.13 -6.09
C GLY A 143 1.02 25.91 -6.43
N LEU A 144 0.45 24.71 -6.26
CA LEU A 144 1.16 23.46 -6.56
C LEU A 144 1.49 23.32 -8.06
N LEU A 145 0.58 23.72 -8.95
CA LEU A 145 0.84 23.72 -10.40
C LEU A 145 1.95 24.71 -10.78
N SER A 146 1.92 25.91 -10.20
CA SER A 146 2.98 26.91 -10.38
C SER A 146 4.33 26.36 -9.93
N TRP A 147 4.40 25.71 -8.77
CA TRP A 147 5.62 25.09 -8.27
C TRP A 147 6.09 23.92 -9.15
N ALA A 148 5.19 23.03 -9.55
CA ALA A 148 5.51 21.95 -10.49
C ALA A 148 6.01 22.46 -11.85
N SER A 149 5.59 23.68 -12.27
CA SER A 149 6.09 24.30 -13.49
C SER A 149 7.49 24.92 -13.37
N LYS A 150 7.91 25.29 -12.17
CA LYS A 150 9.16 26.01 -11.90
C LYS A 150 10.25 25.13 -11.28
N HIS A 151 9.87 24.02 -10.67
CA HIS A 151 10.77 23.19 -9.88
C HIS A 151 10.62 21.71 -10.28
N ASP A 152 11.64 21.16 -10.94
CA ASP A 152 11.69 19.76 -11.35
C ASP A 152 11.53 18.80 -10.16
N LEU A 153 12.06 19.15 -8.99
CA LEU A 153 11.84 18.44 -7.73
C LEU A 153 10.35 18.20 -7.44
N ILE A 154 9.54 19.26 -7.54
CA ILE A 154 8.11 19.21 -7.24
C ILE A 154 7.37 18.47 -8.35
N LEU A 155 7.72 18.75 -9.61
CA LEU A 155 7.15 18.07 -10.77
C LEU A 155 7.27 16.55 -10.66
N HIS A 156 8.49 16.07 -10.41
CA HIS A 156 8.79 14.65 -10.32
C HIS A 156 8.24 14.04 -9.04
N GLY A 157 8.31 14.74 -7.89
CA GLY A 157 7.73 14.28 -6.63
C GLY A 157 6.22 14.06 -6.74
N LEU A 158 5.51 15.04 -7.30
CA LEU A 158 4.07 14.98 -7.50
C LEU A 158 3.69 13.88 -8.49
N SER A 159 4.46 13.73 -9.56
CA SER A 159 4.25 12.66 -10.55
C SER A 159 4.44 11.28 -9.93
N ALA A 160 5.52 11.06 -9.18
CA ALA A 160 5.77 9.79 -8.50
C ALA A 160 4.64 9.46 -7.50
N PHE A 161 4.28 10.41 -6.62
CA PHE A 161 3.20 10.26 -5.65
C PHE A 161 1.87 9.88 -6.33
N THR A 162 1.53 10.58 -7.41
CA THR A 162 0.28 10.32 -8.13
C THR A 162 0.28 8.95 -8.80
N LEU A 163 1.40 8.54 -9.40
CA LEU A 163 1.53 7.24 -10.04
C LEU A 163 1.44 6.10 -9.02
N CYS A 164 1.90 6.27 -7.78
CA CYS A 164 1.70 5.30 -6.69
C CYS A 164 0.21 5.04 -6.42
N SER A 165 -0.66 6.03 -6.64
CA SER A 165 -2.11 5.87 -6.52
C SER A 165 -2.75 5.17 -7.73
N LEU A 166 -2.02 5.03 -8.84
CA LEU A 166 -2.50 4.44 -10.09
C LEU A 166 -1.94 3.03 -10.37
N GLU A 167 -0.85 2.63 -9.71
CA GLU A 167 -0.11 1.40 -10.05
C GLU A 167 -0.96 0.13 -9.94
N CYS A 168 -1.92 0.07 -9.01
CA CYS A 168 -2.80 -1.08 -8.84
C CYS A 168 -3.64 -1.42 -10.09
N HIS A 169 -3.70 -0.51 -11.08
CA HIS A 169 -4.41 -0.70 -12.34
C HIS A 169 -3.50 -1.05 -13.54
N ASP A 170 -2.18 -1.15 -13.36
CA ASP A 170 -1.24 -1.34 -14.46
C ASP A 170 -0.52 -2.69 -14.44
N VAL A 171 -1.07 -3.64 -15.20
CA VAL A 171 -0.49 -4.98 -15.40
C VAL A 171 0.81 -4.97 -16.21
N THR A 172 1.08 -3.89 -16.95
CA THR A 172 2.25 -3.81 -17.86
C THR A 172 3.56 -3.46 -17.15
N GLY A 173 3.49 -3.02 -15.89
CA GLY A 173 4.64 -2.52 -15.13
C GLY A 173 5.20 -1.17 -15.61
N ASN A 174 4.54 -0.51 -16.56
CA ASN A 174 4.95 0.80 -17.07
C ASN A 174 4.90 1.88 -15.98
N THR A 175 3.85 1.85 -15.16
CA THR A 175 3.63 2.75 -14.03
C THR A 175 4.72 2.58 -12.99
N SER A 176 5.06 1.33 -12.65
CA SER A 176 6.18 1.02 -11.73
C SER A 176 7.50 1.62 -12.21
N ARG A 177 7.84 1.44 -13.49
CA ARG A 177 9.05 2.04 -14.09
C ARG A 177 9.02 3.57 -14.08
N ALA A 178 7.85 4.16 -14.31
CA ALA A 178 7.67 5.61 -14.27
C ALA A 178 7.81 6.17 -12.83
N ILE A 179 7.28 5.48 -11.83
CA ILE A 179 7.47 5.81 -10.41
C ILE A 179 8.96 5.83 -10.09
N MET A 180 9.70 4.79 -10.46
CA MET A 180 11.16 4.70 -10.21
C MET A 180 11.94 5.80 -10.91
N TYR A 181 11.59 6.12 -12.16
CA TYR A 181 12.21 7.23 -12.89
C TYR A 181 12.05 8.56 -12.13
N HIS A 182 10.81 8.89 -11.76
CA HIS A 182 10.51 10.15 -11.08
C HIS A 182 11.12 10.22 -9.69
N ARG A 183 11.05 9.12 -8.92
CA ARG A 183 11.72 8.98 -7.63
C ARG A 183 13.23 9.26 -7.73
N ASN A 184 13.90 8.67 -8.72
CA ASN A 184 15.34 8.87 -8.89
C ASN A 184 15.68 10.33 -9.22
N LYS A 185 14.84 11.01 -10.01
CA LYS A 185 15.01 12.45 -10.27
C LYS A 185 14.87 13.29 -9.00
N VAL A 186 13.86 13.00 -8.18
CA VAL A 186 13.66 13.65 -6.88
C VAL A 186 14.87 13.46 -5.98
N LEU A 187 15.37 12.23 -5.84
CA LEU A 187 16.55 11.95 -5.02
C LEU A 187 17.81 12.71 -5.47
N LEU A 188 18.04 12.78 -6.78
CA LEU A 188 19.18 13.52 -7.34
C LEU A 188 19.09 15.02 -7.06
N ASP A 189 17.91 15.62 -7.24
CA ASP A 189 17.70 17.06 -6.98
C ASP A 189 17.78 17.38 -5.47
N LEU A 190 17.14 16.55 -4.62
CA LEU A 190 17.28 16.65 -3.16
C LEU A 190 18.75 16.60 -2.73
N HIS A 191 19.51 15.65 -3.26
CA HIS A 191 20.94 15.52 -2.95
C HIS A 191 21.73 16.75 -3.42
N SER A 192 21.47 17.25 -4.63
CA SER A 192 22.11 18.46 -5.16
C SER A 192 21.84 19.66 -4.25
N ARG A 193 20.59 19.91 -3.88
CA ARG A 193 20.20 21.02 -3.00
C ARG A 193 20.84 20.92 -1.62
N LEU A 194 20.77 19.75 -1.00
CA LEU A 194 21.35 19.51 0.33
C LEU A 194 22.87 19.67 0.32
N SER A 195 23.56 19.21 -0.73
CA SER A 195 25.02 19.40 -0.86
C SER A 195 25.43 20.87 -1.05
N GLN A 196 24.55 21.68 -1.65
CA GLN A 196 24.69 23.12 -1.78
C GLN A 196 24.18 23.89 -0.56
N GLN A 197 23.72 23.19 0.50
CA GLN A 197 23.09 23.77 1.69
C GLN A 197 21.86 24.64 1.38
N GLN A 198 21.19 24.39 0.25
CA GLN A 198 19.97 25.08 -0.12
C GLN A 198 18.79 24.49 0.66
N VAL A 199 18.42 25.14 1.76
CA VAL A 199 17.26 24.77 2.59
C VAL A 199 16.13 25.77 2.36
N ASP A 200 15.20 25.41 1.48
CA ASP A 200 14.04 26.22 1.12
C ASP A 200 12.73 25.42 1.20
N ASP A 201 11.60 26.10 1.01
CA ASP A 201 10.27 25.49 1.08
C ASP A 201 10.05 24.45 -0.04
N VAL A 202 10.77 24.58 -1.16
CA VAL A 202 10.77 23.61 -2.27
C VAL A 202 11.44 22.30 -1.85
N LEU A 203 12.56 22.35 -1.13
CA LEU A 203 13.20 21.19 -0.53
C LEU A 203 12.25 20.46 0.43
N ILE A 204 11.60 21.20 1.33
CA ILE A 204 10.66 20.63 2.31
C ILE A 204 9.50 19.91 1.61
N GLN A 205 8.87 20.56 0.62
CA GLN A 205 7.79 19.93 -0.13
C GLN A 205 8.28 18.72 -0.95
N GLY A 206 9.48 18.79 -1.53
CA GLY A 206 10.09 17.66 -2.22
C GLY A 206 10.28 16.44 -1.32
N MET A 207 10.74 16.66 -0.08
CA MET A 207 10.81 15.60 0.93
C MET A 207 9.41 15.11 1.33
N ALA A 208 8.44 16.01 1.49
CA ALA A 208 7.07 15.66 1.88
C ALA A 208 6.37 14.79 0.82
N LEU A 209 6.75 14.93 -0.46
CA LEU A 209 6.29 14.09 -1.58
C LEU A 209 7.08 12.78 -1.69
N LEU A 210 8.41 12.81 -1.47
CA LEU A 210 9.26 11.63 -1.61
C LEU A 210 8.95 10.57 -0.54
N ILE A 211 8.73 11.00 0.71
CA ILE A 211 8.62 10.08 1.84
C ILE A 211 7.42 9.11 1.67
N PRO A 212 6.20 9.56 1.33
CA PRO A 212 5.09 8.66 1.03
C PRO A 212 5.38 7.72 -0.14
N VAL A 213 6.13 8.17 -1.16
CA VAL A 213 6.54 7.34 -2.30
C VAL A 213 7.50 6.23 -1.85
N ASP A 214 8.54 6.58 -1.10
CA ASP A 214 9.49 5.61 -0.54
C ASP A 214 8.78 4.57 0.33
N ASP A 215 7.91 5.05 1.21
CA ASP A 215 7.18 4.21 2.13
C ASP A 215 6.14 3.33 1.39
N TYR A 216 5.57 3.79 0.27
CA TYR A 216 4.73 2.99 -0.64
C TYR A 216 5.52 1.88 -1.33
N LEU A 217 6.73 2.19 -1.81
CA LEU A 217 7.64 1.24 -2.46
C LEU A 217 8.29 0.24 -1.49
N GLY A 218 7.90 0.28 -0.22
CA GLY A 218 8.40 -0.61 0.81
C GLY A 218 9.79 -0.24 1.31
N HIS A 219 10.25 0.99 1.12
CA HIS A 219 11.48 1.55 1.70
C HIS A 219 11.23 2.17 3.09
N TYR A 220 10.34 1.54 3.86
CA TYR A 220 9.90 2.05 5.15
C TYR A 220 10.98 2.01 6.22
N GLU A 221 12.03 1.21 6.02
CA GLU A 221 13.21 1.20 6.89
C GLU A 221 13.90 2.58 6.94
N PHE A 222 13.68 3.42 5.93
CA PHE A 222 14.17 4.80 5.92
C PHE A 222 13.29 5.75 6.72
N GLY A 223 12.16 5.32 7.27
CA GLY A 223 11.24 6.15 8.06
C GLY A 223 11.94 6.99 9.14
N PRO A 224 12.72 6.40 10.06
CA PRO A 224 13.45 7.16 11.08
C PRO A 224 14.42 8.19 10.50
N VAL A 225 15.12 7.84 9.42
CA VAL A 225 16.09 8.72 8.75
C VAL A 225 15.38 9.88 8.05
N HIS A 226 14.28 9.60 7.36
CA HIS A 226 13.42 10.58 6.70
C HIS A 226 12.83 11.57 7.70
N LEU A 227 12.32 11.07 8.82
CA LEU A 227 11.76 11.91 9.88
C LEU A 227 12.83 12.83 10.49
N ASN A 228 14.00 12.27 10.82
CA ASN A 228 15.10 13.06 11.36
C ASN A 228 15.59 14.11 10.36
N GLY A 229 15.81 13.72 9.10
CA GLY A 229 16.21 14.63 8.03
C GLY A 229 15.20 15.76 7.83
N MET A 230 13.91 15.45 7.85
CA MET A 230 12.85 16.46 7.73
C MET A 230 12.88 17.45 8.91
N ARG A 231 13.02 16.96 10.14
CA ARG A 231 13.12 17.82 11.35
C ARG A 231 14.34 18.74 11.30
N GLU A 232 15.49 18.23 10.86
CA GLU A 232 16.71 19.04 10.70
C GLU A 232 16.56 20.11 9.60
N VAL A 233 15.95 19.76 8.46
CA VAL A 233 15.67 20.73 7.39
C VAL A 233 14.71 21.83 7.88
N VAL A 234 13.66 21.48 8.62
CA VAL A 234 12.72 22.46 9.21
C VAL A 234 13.44 23.36 10.23
N LYS A 235 14.32 22.79 11.06
CA LYS A 235 15.12 23.57 12.00
C LYS A 235 16.04 24.55 11.27
N LEU A 236 16.74 24.10 10.24
CA LEU A 236 17.61 24.95 9.40
C LEU A 236 16.83 26.03 8.64
N ARG A 237 15.58 25.78 8.29
CA ARG A 237 14.68 26.76 7.66
C ARG A 237 14.30 27.92 8.59
N GLY A 238 14.51 27.77 9.91
CA GLY A 238 14.14 28.73 10.95
C GLY A 238 13.02 28.23 11.87
N GLY A 239 12.71 26.93 11.87
CA GLY A 239 11.63 26.34 12.66
C GLY A 239 10.32 26.21 11.88
N PHE A 240 9.31 25.62 12.53
CA PHE A 240 8.02 25.30 11.89
C PHE A 240 7.29 26.55 11.36
N ASP A 241 7.35 27.66 12.10
CA ASP A 241 6.71 28.91 11.71
C ASP A 241 7.39 29.55 10.48
N ALA A 242 8.65 29.25 10.22
CA ALA A 242 9.34 29.73 9.02
C ALA A 242 8.96 28.95 7.75
N VAL A 243 8.44 27.72 7.88
CA VAL A 243 8.05 26.88 6.74
C VAL A 243 6.87 27.53 6.01
N GLY A 244 7.00 27.68 4.69
CA GLY A 244 5.96 28.27 3.85
C GLY A 244 6.01 29.79 3.74
N SER A 245 6.96 30.45 4.42
CA SER A 245 7.12 31.91 4.33
C SER A 245 7.64 32.38 2.95
N SER A 246 8.16 31.49 2.11
CA SER A 246 8.61 31.86 0.76
C SER A 246 7.46 32.17 -0.20
N ASP A 247 6.24 31.69 0.10
CA ASP A 247 5.05 31.89 -0.73
C ASP A 247 3.78 31.83 0.14
N GLU A 248 3.66 32.77 1.09
CA GLU A 248 2.59 32.80 2.10
C GLU A 248 1.18 32.78 1.49
N ASN A 249 1.01 33.48 0.37
CA ASN A 249 -0.30 33.71 -0.25
C ASN A 249 -0.81 32.54 -1.11
N ALA A 250 0.07 31.74 -1.71
CA ALA A 250 -0.36 30.64 -2.59
C ALA A 250 -0.26 29.25 -1.94
N PHE A 251 0.80 28.98 -1.18
CA PHE A 251 1.13 27.61 -0.77
C PHE A 251 1.59 27.48 0.69
N GLY A 252 2.03 28.56 1.34
CA GLY A 252 2.73 28.50 2.63
C GLY A 252 1.97 27.78 3.75
N ARG A 253 0.69 28.12 3.97
CA ARG A 253 -0.13 27.42 4.98
C ARG A 253 -0.36 25.95 4.64
N ASN A 254 -0.51 25.63 3.35
CA ASN A 254 -0.74 24.25 2.89
C ASN A 254 0.53 23.40 2.97
N LEU A 255 1.71 24.01 2.80
CA LEU A 255 3.00 23.34 2.99
C LEU A 255 3.18 22.86 4.44
N ARG A 256 2.87 23.71 5.43
CA ARG A 256 2.93 23.31 6.84
C ARG A 256 2.03 22.09 7.12
N MET A 257 0.84 22.07 6.55
CA MET A 257 -0.07 20.93 6.68
C MET A 257 0.45 19.68 5.98
N SER A 258 0.95 19.80 4.74
CA SER A 258 1.61 18.71 4.00
C SER A 258 2.77 18.10 4.81
N LEU A 259 3.61 18.94 5.39
CA LEU A 259 4.70 18.55 6.28
C LEU A 259 4.18 17.79 7.51
N LEU A 260 3.18 18.32 8.22
CA LEU A 260 2.61 17.68 9.41
C LEU A 260 1.99 16.31 9.09
N VAL A 261 1.26 16.20 7.98
CA VAL A 261 0.67 14.93 7.53
C VAL A 261 1.76 13.89 7.27
N THR A 262 2.82 14.27 6.55
CA THR A 262 3.94 13.36 6.27
C THR A 262 4.71 12.99 7.54
N GLN A 263 4.97 13.94 8.44
CA GLN A 263 5.63 13.65 9.72
C GLN A 263 4.79 12.71 10.58
N SER A 264 3.50 13.01 10.77
CA SER A 264 2.58 12.17 11.54
C SER A 264 2.47 10.76 10.97
N MET A 265 2.40 10.62 9.65
CA MET A 265 2.39 9.31 8.98
C MET A 265 3.64 8.49 9.31
N VAL A 266 4.83 9.10 9.20
CA VAL A 266 6.09 8.39 9.47
C VAL A 266 6.26 8.09 10.94
N GLU A 267 5.96 9.04 11.82
CA GLU A 267 5.98 8.86 13.27
C GLU A 267 5.11 7.69 13.69
N PHE A 268 3.87 7.64 13.19
CA PHE A 268 2.96 6.53 13.45
C PHE A 268 3.55 5.20 13.01
N HIS A 269 4.15 5.12 11.81
CA HIS A 269 4.78 3.90 11.32
C HIS A 269 6.00 3.47 12.13
N VAL A 270 6.81 4.41 12.60
CA VAL A 270 7.97 4.12 13.45
C VAL A 270 7.52 3.61 14.82
N GLN A 271 6.53 4.27 15.41
CA GLN A 271 6.00 3.92 16.74
C GLN A 271 5.23 2.58 16.74
N THR A 272 4.59 2.23 15.63
CA THR A 272 3.84 0.96 15.49
C THR A 272 4.66 -0.17 14.87
N ALA A 273 5.96 0.02 14.66
CA ALA A 273 6.83 -1.04 14.20
C ALA A 273 6.86 -2.19 15.22
N ILE A 274 6.53 -3.40 14.75
CA ILE A 274 6.55 -4.62 15.56
C ILE A 274 7.99 -4.93 15.96
N THR A 275 8.22 -5.12 17.26
CA THR A 275 9.51 -5.46 17.83
C THR A 275 9.66 -6.97 17.96
N ASN A 276 10.78 -7.53 17.51
CA ASN A 276 11.08 -8.97 17.62
C ASN A 276 11.50 -9.40 19.04
N SER A 277 11.61 -8.45 19.96
CA SER A 277 11.87 -8.77 21.36
C SER A 277 10.66 -9.50 21.92
N PRO A 278 10.83 -10.65 22.60
CA PRO A 278 9.73 -11.32 23.28
C PRO A 278 9.29 -10.44 24.46
N THR A 279 8.40 -9.49 24.19
CA THR A 279 7.71 -8.75 25.23
C THR A 279 6.68 -9.72 25.79
N SER A 280 6.93 -10.22 27.00
CA SER A 280 5.93 -11.00 27.74
C SER A 280 4.64 -10.18 27.78
N LEU A 281 3.59 -10.65 27.09
CA LEU A 281 2.24 -10.14 27.27
C LEU A 281 1.90 -10.43 28.73
N ALA A 282 1.88 -9.40 29.57
CA ALA A 282 1.94 -9.52 31.02
C ALA A 282 1.03 -10.64 31.56
N LYS A 283 1.64 -11.71 32.11
CA LYS A 283 0.99 -12.65 33.03
C LYS A 283 1.34 -12.22 34.44
N GLY A 284 0.70 -11.16 34.92
CA GLY A 284 0.69 -10.89 36.35
C GLY A 284 -0.26 -11.87 37.01
N GLU A 285 0.20 -12.60 38.03
CA GLU A 285 -0.70 -13.15 39.04
C GLU A 285 -1.64 -12.01 39.48
N LEU A 286 -2.94 -12.30 39.61
CA LEU A 286 -3.99 -11.37 40.03
C LEU A 286 -3.71 -10.86 41.45
N LEU A 287 -2.71 -10.02 41.62
CA LEU A 287 -2.45 -9.31 42.85
C LEU A 287 -3.40 -8.12 42.87
N TYR A 288 -4.42 -8.23 43.71
CA TYR A 288 -5.17 -7.08 44.20
C TYR A 288 -4.17 -6.07 44.78
N PRO A 289 -4.34 -4.76 44.51
CA PRO A 289 -5.57 -4.10 44.07
C PRO A 289 -5.66 -3.88 42.55
N LEU A 290 -6.89 -3.74 42.04
CA LEU A 290 -7.12 -3.10 40.74
C LEU A 290 -6.49 -1.70 40.76
N PRO A 291 -5.80 -1.24 39.71
CA PRO A 291 -5.19 0.07 39.72
C PRO A 291 -6.26 1.13 39.47
N VAL A 292 -5.85 2.35 39.76
CA VAL A 292 -6.60 3.59 39.53
C VAL A 292 -7.17 3.70 38.10
N SER A 293 -6.61 3.02 37.11
CA SER A 293 -7.06 3.08 35.71
C SER A 293 -8.31 2.24 35.37
N TRP A 294 -8.81 1.41 36.29
CA TRP A 294 -10.03 0.63 36.02
C TRP A 294 -11.28 1.48 35.83
N GLU A 295 -11.46 2.52 36.66
CA GLU A 295 -12.58 3.47 36.54
C GLU A 295 -12.58 4.11 35.15
N ALA A 296 -11.40 4.43 34.66
CA ALA A 296 -11.16 5.05 33.38
C ALA A 296 -11.51 4.11 32.18
N ALA A 297 -11.57 2.79 32.39
CA ALA A 297 -11.94 1.80 31.36
C ALA A 297 -13.45 1.52 31.30
N GLN A 298 -14.26 2.04 32.22
CA GLN A 298 -15.70 1.75 32.29
C GLN A 298 -16.51 2.33 31.12
N ASP A 299 -16.00 3.35 30.44
CA ASP A 299 -16.65 3.94 29.27
C ASP A 299 -16.21 3.27 27.94
N LEU A 300 -15.32 2.28 28.01
CA LEU A 300 -14.83 1.58 26.83
C LEU A 300 -15.78 0.45 26.39
N PRO A 301 -15.75 0.08 25.08
CA PRO A 301 -16.44 -1.11 24.59
C PRO A 301 -16.09 -2.36 25.42
N PRO A 302 -17.03 -3.30 25.64
CA PRO A 302 -16.83 -4.45 26.51
C PRO A 302 -15.54 -5.23 26.25
N GLY A 303 -15.19 -5.46 24.99
CA GLY A 303 -13.96 -6.17 24.61
C GLY A 303 -12.68 -5.46 25.08
N PHE A 304 -12.59 -4.13 24.95
CA PHE A 304 -11.43 -3.38 25.46
C PHE A 304 -11.41 -3.28 26.98
N ARG A 305 -12.58 -3.21 27.61
CA ARG A 305 -12.71 -3.24 29.07
C ARG A 305 -12.20 -4.56 29.64
N ASP A 306 -12.53 -5.68 29.01
CA ASP A 306 -12.04 -7.00 29.39
C ASP A 306 -10.51 -7.08 29.23
N LEU A 307 -9.96 -6.60 28.10
CA LEU A 307 -8.51 -6.56 27.90
C LEU A 307 -7.78 -5.72 28.97
N ALA A 308 -8.34 -4.56 29.35
CA ALA A 308 -7.83 -3.75 30.45
C ALA A 308 -7.91 -4.48 31.80
N ARG A 309 -9.03 -5.15 32.08
CA ARG A 309 -9.23 -5.97 33.29
C ARG A 309 -8.16 -7.06 33.41
N TYR A 310 -7.85 -7.72 32.31
CA TYR A 310 -6.85 -8.80 32.24
C TYR A 310 -5.41 -8.29 32.08
N ARG A 311 -5.14 -6.97 32.19
CA ARG A 311 -3.80 -6.37 32.11
C ARG A 311 -3.11 -6.45 30.75
N TYR A 312 -3.86 -6.68 29.68
CA TYR A 312 -3.30 -6.65 28.32
C TYR A 312 -3.06 -5.24 27.81
N LEU A 313 -3.73 -4.25 28.40
CA LEU A 313 -3.59 -2.83 28.05
C LEU A 313 -2.95 -2.06 29.21
N SER A 314 -1.91 -1.29 28.88
CA SER A 314 -1.34 -0.24 29.70
C SER A 314 -2.29 0.96 29.80
N ASP A 315 -2.02 1.84 30.76
CA ASP A 315 -2.79 3.06 30.95
C ASP A 315 -2.73 3.99 29.72
N GLU A 316 -1.57 4.03 29.04
CA GLU A 316 -1.40 4.77 27.78
C GLU A 316 -2.31 4.19 26.68
N ALA A 317 -2.31 2.87 26.51
CA ALA A 317 -3.19 2.22 25.53
C ALA A 317 -4.68 2.46 25.85
N ILE A 318 -5.06 2.42 27.12
CA ILE A 318 -6.41 2.78 27.57
C ILE A 318 -6.74 4.23 27.20
N GLY A 319 -5.80 5.16 27.40
CA GLY A 319 -5.92 6.57 27.00
C GLY A 319 -6.15 6.74 25.50
N ILE A 320 -5.38 6.03 24.68
CA ILE A 320 -5.51 6.02 23.21
C ILE A 320 -6.88 5.50 22.77
N VAL A 321 -7.34 4.38 23.33
CA VAL A 321 -8.66 3.79 23.02
C VAL A 321 -9.78 4.76 23.42
N ARG A 322 -9.63 5.48 24.55
CA ARG A 322 -10.61 6.48 24.98
C ARG A 322 -10.63 7.69 24.06
N ASP A 323 -9.46 8.20 23.67
CA ASP A 323 -9.35 9.31 22.71
C ASP A 323 -10.04 8.97 21.38
N PHE A 324 -9.83 7.75 20.88
CA PHE A 324 -10.56 7.24 19.71
C PHE A 324 -12.07 7.22 19.94
N SER A 325 -12.55 6.75 21.10
CA SER A 325 -13.98 6.74 21.45
C SER A 325 -14.60 8.14 21.43
N HIS A 326 -13.88 9.13 21.97
CA HIS A 326 -14.30 10.53 21.94
C HIS A 326 -14.36 11.08 20.52
N TRP A 327 -13.33 10.83 19.71
CA TRP A 327 -13.33 11.21 18.29
C TRP A 327 -14.51 10.57 17.54
N LEU A 328 -14.74 9.27 17.75
CA LEU A 328 -15.82 8.54 17.09
C LEU A 328 -17.18 9.13 17.47
N THR A 329 -17.39 9.44 18.75
CA THR A 329 -18.65 10.03 19.23
C THR A 329 -18.89 11.43 18.67
N ARG A 330 -17.87 12.30 18.71
CA ARG A 330 -17.95 13.66 18.14
C ARG A 330 -18.19 13.67 16.64
N SER A 331 -17.74 12.63 15.95
CA SER A 331 -17.80 12.57 14.50
C SER A 331 -19.06 11.92 13.93
N LYS A 332 -19.92 11.34 14.77
CA LYS A 332 -21.19 10.71 14.35
C LYS A 332 -22.12 11.65 13.58
N GLU A 333 -22.06 12.95 13.86
CA GLU A 333 -22.90 13.97 13.22
C GLU A 333 -22.34 14.45 11.86
N SER A 334 -21.08 14.15 11.56
CA SER A 334 -20.44 14.53 10.31
C SER A 334 -20.56 13.43 9.25
N GLU A 335 -20.86 13.83 8.01
CA GLU A 335 -20.74 12.96 6.85
C GLU A 335 -19.31 12.40 6.73
N SER A 336 -19.19 11.12 6.36
CA SER A 336 -17.89 10.44 6.25
C SER A 336 -16.93 11.16 5.29
N THR A 337 -17.45 11.79 4.23
CA THR A 337 -16.63 12.43 3.18
C THR A 337 -15.95 13.73 3.61
N VAL A 338 -16.39 14.34 4.72
CA VAL A 338 -15.82 15.58 5.29
C VAL A 338 -15.23 15.37 6.68
N ARG A 339 -15.46 14.21 7.29
CA ARG A 339 -14.95 13.86 8.61
C ARG A 339 -13.43 13.85 8.60
N GLN A 340 -12.82 14.59 9.53
CA GLN A 340 -11.38 14.55 9.77
C GLN A 340 -10.97 13.19 10.31
N THR A 341 -9.86 12.67 9.80
CA THR A 341 -9.35 11.38 10.23
C THR A 341 -8.66 11.49 11.59
N TRP A 342 -8.96 10.55 12.48
CA TRP A 342 -8.22 10.42 13.74
C TRP A 342 -6.77 9.99 13.51
N ARG A 343 -5.87 10.58 14.29
CA ARG A 343 -4.44 10.26 14.30
C ARG A 343 -4.01 10.13 15.75
N CYS A 344 -3.46 8.96 16.08
CA CYS A 344 -2.94 8.68 17.40
C CYS A 344 -1.64 9.45 17.64
N SER A 345 -1.52 10.12 18.78
CA SER A 345 -0.23 10.58 19.30
C SER A 345 0.24 9.55 20.33
N MET A 346 1.34 8.86 20.05
CA MET A 346 1.93 7.90 20.98
C MET A 346 3.15 8.53 21.65
N SER A 347 3.19 8.52 22.98
CA SER A 347 4.31 9.08 23.75
C SER A 347 5.23 8.01 24.37
N CYS A 348 4.77 6.75 24.43
CA CYS A 348 5.45 5.66 25.14
C CYS A 348 5.67 4.41 24.27
N ASP A 349 6.53 3.52 24.78
CA ASP A 349 6.81 2.21 24.19
C ASP A 349 5.65 1.24 24.45
N LEU A 350 4.71 1.19 23.51
CA LEU A 350 3.62 0.22 23.49
C LEU A 350 4.14 -1.21 23.25
N ASN A 351 3.48 -2.21 23.82
CA ASN A 351 3.72 -3.61 23.49
C ASN A 351 3.16 -3.97 22.09
N ASN A 352 3.51 -5.14 21.55
CA ASN A 352 3.10 -5.50 20.18
C ASN A 352 1.58 -5.64 20.01
N LEU A 353 0.84 -6.11 21.03
CA LEU A 353 -0.63 -6.16 20.98
C LEU A 353 -1.21 -4.75 20.91
N GLU A 354 -0.75 -3.84 21.76
CA GLU A 354 -1.21 -2.45 21.80
C GLU A 354 -0.89 -1.71 20.49
N LYS A 355 0.30 -1.95 19.91
CA LYS A 355 0.64 -1.47 18.57
C LYS A 355 -0.34 -1.98 17.52
N CYS A 356 -0.68 -3.27 17.53
CA CYS A 356 -1.68 -3.85 16.63
C CYS A 356 -3.07 -3.21 16.82
N ILE A 357 -3.49 -2.96 18.06
CA ILE A 357 -4.74 -2.25 18.38
C ILE A 357 -4.70 -0.83 17.80
N CYS A 358 -3.64 -0.07 18.05
CA CYS A 358 -3.48 1.28 17.51
C CYS A 358 -3.54 1.31 15.98
N VAL A 359 -2.90 0.33 15.31
CA VAL A 359 -2.96 0.17 13.86
C VAL A 359 -4.38 -0.14 13.38
N ALA A 360 -5.12 -1.01 14.08
CA ALA A 360 -6.51 -1.31 13.75
C ALA A 360 -7.42 -0.08 13.95
N LEU A 361 -7.25 0.68 15.05
CA LEU A 361 -7.95 1.94 15.28
C LEU A 361 -7.68 2.95 14.17
N ALA A 362 -6.41 3.12 13.76
CA ALA A 362 -6.06 4.00 12.64
C ALA A 362 -6.69 3.55 11.32
N CYS A 363 -6.75 2.24 11.05
CA CYS A 363 -7.48 1.71 9.89
C CYS A 363 -8.97 2.05 9.93
N LEU A 364 -9.61 1.86 11.09
CA LEU A 364 -11.02 2.17 11.25
C LEU A 364 -11.26 3.69 11.10
N ALA A 365 -10.39 4.52 11.65
CA ALA A 365 -10.44 5.96 11.45
C ALA A 365 -10.35 6.34 9.98
N ASP A 366 -9.38 5.76 9.27
CA ASP A 366 -9.20 5.97 7.83
C ASP A 366 -10.50 5.62 7.10
N ASP A 367 -11.12 4.47 7.39
CA ASP A 367 -12.37 4.01 6.77
C ASP A 367 -13.57 4.92 6.99
N LEU A 368 -13.71 5.46 8.21
CA LEU A 368 -14.87 6.23 8.61
C LEU A 368 -14.75 7.73 8.24
N SER A 369 -13.61 8.13 7.70
CA SER A 369 -13.28 9.52 7.36
C SER A 369 -13.14 9.73 5.86
N ALA A 370 -12.80 10.96 5.45
CA ALA A 370 -12.57 11.29 4.03
C ALA A 370 -11.49 10.38 3.39
N MET A 371 -10.60 9.81 4.20
CA MET A 371 -9.56 8.87 3.77
C MET A 371 -10.11 7.55 3.24
N GLY A 372 -11.29 7.11 3.67
CA GLY A 372 -11.85 5.81 3.29
C GLY A 372 -12.15 5.71 1.80
N THR A 373 -12.55 6.84 1.21
CA THR A 373 -12.82 6.98 -0.23
C THR A 373 -11.67 7.64 -1.00
N HIS A 374 -10.56 7.98 -0.34
CA HIS A 374 -9.46 8.69 -0.99
C HIS A 374 -8.78 7.79 -2.04
N PRO A 375 -8.54 8.27 -3.27
CA PRO A 375 -7.90 7.44 -4.30
C PRO A 375 -6.47 7.03 -3.92
N ALA A 376 -5.76 7.89 -3.19
CA ALA A 376 -4.45 7.57 -2.60
C ALA A 376 -4.49 6.79 -1.27
N ALA A 377 -5.65 6.26 -0.85
CA ALA A 377 -5.78 5.55 0.44
C ALA A 377 -4.80 4.38 0.59
N LEU A 378 -4.37 3.75 -0.51
CA LEU A 378 -3.35 2.70 -0.50
C LEU A 378 -2.03 3.16 0.13
N ILE A 379 -1.62 4.40 -0.14
CA ILE A 379 -0.37 4.99 0.36
C ILE A 379 -0.43 5.19 1.87
N PHE A 380 -1.56 5.65 2.40
CA PHE A 380 -1.70 5.97 3.83
C PHE A 380 -2.13 4.77 4.67
N ARG A 381 -3.11 4.00 4.18
CA ARG A 381 -3.71 2.88 4.91
C ARG A 381 -2.86 1.61 4.87
N LYS A 382 -2.18 1.32 3.76
CA LYS A 382 -1.27 0.15 3.65
C LYS A 382 -1.85 -1.18 4.16
N PRO A 383 -3.05 -1.58 3.73
CA PRO A 383 -3.76 -2.73 4.31
C PRO A 383 -2.93 -4.02 4.23
N GLN A 384 -2.17 -4.24 3.15
CA GLN A 384 -1.30 -5.41 3.03
C GLN A 384 -0.20 -5.44 4.09
N ARG A 385 0.53 -4.35 4.28
CA ARG A 385 1.63 -4.30 5.25
C ARG A 385 1.09 -4.41 6.68
N ARG A 386 -0.05 -3.78 6.98
CA ARG A 386 -0.71 -3.88 8.29
C ARG A 386 -1.20 -5.31 8.55
N ALA A 387 -1.71 -6.00 7.52
CA ALA A 387 -2.08 -7.42 7.60
C ALA A 387 -0.88 -8.34 7.85
N GLU A 388 0.23 -8.12 7.14
CA GLU A 388 1.48 -8.86 7.32
C GLU A 388 2.08 -8.65 8.71
N ALA A 389 2.11 -7.39 9.19
CA ALA A 389 2.57 -7.04 10.53
C ALA A 389 1.73 -7.73 11.61
N LEU A 390 0.39 -7.64 11.52
CA LEU A 390 -0.52 -8.33 12.44
C LEU A 390 -0.29 -9.85 12.42
N GLY A 391 -0.11 -10.43 11.23
CA GLY A 391 0.17 -11.86 11.06
C GLY A 391 1.50 -12.33 11.66
N ALA A 392 2.45 -11.42 11.89
CA ALA A 392 3.78 -11.71 12.44
C ALA A 392 3.83 -11.68 13.98
N VAL A 393 2.85 -11.08 14.66
CA VAL A 393 2.82 -10.97 16.14
C VAL A 393 2.32 -12.26 16.77
N THR A 394 3.17 -13.27 16.86
CA THR A 394 2.80 -14.63 17.28
C THR A 394 2.11 -14.72 18.63
N GLU A 395 2.50 -13.88 19.58
CA GLU A 395 1.96 -13.80 20.94
C GLU A 395 0.48 -13.43 20.95
N VAL A 396 0.04 -12.58 20.01
CA VAL A 396 -1.37 -12.19 19.84
C VAL A 396 -2.22 -13.35 19.33
N TRP A 397 -1.66 -14.18 18.43
CA TRP A 397 -2.33 -15.36 17.89
C TRP A 397 -2.32 -16.55 18.86
N ASN A 398 -1.33 -16.59 19.75
CA ASN A 398 -1.10 -17.71 20.66
C ASN A 398 -1.83 -17.58 22.00
N ASP A 399 -2.48 -16.46 22.31
CA ASP A 399 -3.29 -16.30 23.53
C ASP A 399 -4.81 -16.47 23.28
N PRO A 400 -5.49 -17.46 23.89
CA PRO A 400 -6.93 -17.68 23.68
C PRO A 400 -7.80 -16.51 24.13
N LEU A 401 -7.35 -15.71 25.11
CA LEU A 401 -8.10 -14.57 25.62
C LEU A 401 -8.14 -13.39 24.63
N LEU A 402 -7.25 -13.40 23.63
CA LEU A 402 -7.15 -12.32 22.63
C LEU A 402 -7.95 -12.60 21.35
N ILE A 403 -8.58 -13.77 21.23
CA ILE A 403 -9.19 -14.23 19.98
C ILE A 403 -10.23 -13.25 19.42
N GLU A 404 -11.11 -12.72 20.27
CA GLU A 404 -12.15 -11.78 19.86
C GLU A 404 -11.54 -10.46 19.36
N CYS A 405 -10.48 -9.99 20.04
CA CYS A 405 -9.72 -8.81 19.62
C CYS A 405 -9.01 -9.06 18.29
N VAL A 406 -8.45 -10.25 18.08
CA VAL A 406 -7.81 -10.64 16.81
C VAL A 406 -8.83 -10.65 15.67
N ILE A 407 -10.01 -11.23 15.87
CA ILE A 407 -11.10 -11.23 14.89
C ILE A 407 -11.48 -9.79 14.51
N TRP A 408 -11.61 -8.90 15.50
CA TRP A 408 -11.87 -7.48 15.27
C TRP A 408 -10.74 -6.79 14.47
N MET A 409 -9.49 -6.93 14.92
CA MET A 409 -8.33 -6.33 14.23
C MET A 409 -8.19 -6.85 12.80
N CYS A 410 -8.32 -8.16 12.58
CA CYS A 410 -8.27 -8.77 11.27
C CYS A 410 -9.39 -8.26 10.36
N THR A 411 -10.62 -8.14 10.89
CA THR A 411 -11.75 -7.59 10.13
C THR A 411 -11.42 -6.19 9.66
N VAL A 412 -11.11 -5.28 10.58
CA VAL A 412 -10.85 -3.87 10.27
C VAL A 412 -9.66 -3.70 9.31
N VAL A 413 -8.54 -4.38 9.56
CA VAL A 413 -7.33 -4.28 8.71
C VAL A 413 -7.59 -4.85 7.31
N ALA A 414 -8.31 -5.97 7.21
CA ALA A 414 -8.53 -6.69 5.97
C ALA A 414 -9.70 -6.16 5.12
N THR A 415 -10.54 -5.26 5.62
CA THR A 415 -11.76 -4.81 4.92
C THR A 415 -11.80 -3.28 4.71
N PRO A 416 -10.81 -2.70 3.98
CA PRO A 416 -10.83 -1.28 3.67
C PRO A 416 -12.13 -0.85 2.95
N GLN A 417 -12.57 0.39 3.19
CA GLN A 417 -13.70 1.03 2.49
C GLN A 417 -13.47 0.99 0.98
N ASN A 418 -12.28 1.42 0.55
CA ASN A 418 -11.84 1.24 -0.82
C ASN A 418 -11.42 -0.22 -1.05
N ARG A 419 -12.31 -1.05 -1.57
CA ARG A 419 -12.05 -2.49 -1.78
C ARG A 419 -10.90 -2.78 -2.75
N GLN A 420 -10.49 -1.81 -3.57
CA GLN A 420 -9.45 -2.00 -4.59
C GLN A 420 -8.03 -1.99 -4.00
N ILE A 421 -7.84 -1.43 -2.79
CA ILE A 421 -6.50 -1.26 -2.21
C ILE A 421 -6.00 -2.51 -1.48
N PHE A 422 -6.79 -3.59 -1.42
CA PHE A 422 -6.36 -4.84 -0.78
C PHE A 422 -6.80 -6.07 -1.57
N SER A 423 -5.86 -6.98 -1.84
CA SER A 423 -6.14 -8.17 -2.65
C SER A 423 -7.12 -9.10 -1.92
N ARG A 424 -8.18 -9.53 -2.62
CA ARG A 424 -9.18 -10.48 -2.08
C ARG A 424 -8.56 -11.77 -1.55
N ALA A 425 -7.50 -12.27 -2.18
CA ALA A 425 -6.80 -13.48 -1.74
C ALA A 425 -6.18 -13.29 -0.34
N LYS A 426 -5.43 -12.21 -0.11
CA LYS A 426 -4.82 -11.92 1.20
C LYS A 426 -5.86 -11.56 2.26
N GLN A 427 -6.92 -10.83 1.88
CA GLN A 427 -8.07 -10.59 2.75
C GLN A 427 -8.66 -11.90 3.27
N ARG A 428 -9.02 -12.79 2.36
CA ARG A 428 -9.56 -14.12 2.67
C ARG A 428 -8.61 -14.91 3.57
N GLN A 429 -7.32 -14.92 3.25
CA GLN A 429 -6.32 -15.64 4.04
C GLN A 429 -6.23 -15.14 5.48
N LEU A 430 -6.19 -13.81 5.69
CA LEU A 430 -6.10 -13.23 7.03
C LEU A 430 -7.35 -13.50 7.86
N LEU A 431 -8.54 -13.29 7.28
CA LEU A 431 -9.81 -13.54 7.96
C LEU A 431 -9.95 -15.03 8.34
N ARG A 432 -9.63 -15.96 7.43
CA ARG A 432 -9.65 -17.40 7.71
C ARG A 432 -8.73 -17.77 8.87
N ARG A 433 -7.51 -17.26 8.87
CA ARG A 433 -6.54 -17.53 9.93
C ARG A 433 -7.08 -17.17 11.32
N SER A 434 -7.86 -16.09 11.43
CA SER A 434 -8.45 -15.65 12.71
C SER A 434 -9.55 -16.54 13.27
N ILE A 435 -10.24 -17.32 12.42
CA ILE A 435 -11.26 -18.28 12.87
C ILE A 435 -10.62 -19.66 13.10
N LEU A 436 -9.85 -20.15 12.12
CA LEU A 436 -9.30 -21.51 12.10
C LEU A 436 -8.48 -21.86 13.33
N GLN A 437 -7.83 -20.88 13.94
CA GLN A 437 -6.97 -21.20 15.07
C GLN A 437 -7.77 -21.62 16.30
N ARG A 438 -8.96 -21.05 16.58
CA ARG A 438 -9.54 -21.15 17.95
C ARG A 438 -11.04 -20.91 18.11
N TYR A 439 -11.82 -20.61 17.05
CA TYR A 439 -13.24 -20.29 17.19
C TYR A 439 -14.10 -21.08 16.19
N TRP A 440 -15.11 -21.78 16.69
CA TRP A 440 -16.15 -22.39 15.84
C TRP A 440 -17.26 -21.37 15.55
N ALA A 441 -16.91 -20.19 15.04
CA ALA A 441 -17.93 -19.30 14.48
C ALA A 441 -18.53 -20.02 13.28
N SER A 442 -19.76 -20.49 13.44
CA SER A 442 -20.48 -21.21 12.39
C SER A 442 -21.08 -20.26 11.34
N GLY A 443 -21.11 -18.96 11.62
CA GLY A 443 -21.59 -17.97 10.66
C GLY A 443 -21.41 -16.51 11.08
N TRP A 444 -21.84 -15.63 10.20
CA TRP A 444 -21.72 -14.17 10.35
C TRP A 444 -22.36 -13.63 11.64
N LYS A 445 -23.45 -14.22 12.13
CA LYS A 445 -24.11 -13.77 13.37
C LYS A 445 -23.17 -13.82 14.59
N ASP A 446 -22.34 -14.85 14.68
CA ASP A 446 -21.35 -14.99 15.76
C ASP A 446 -20.25 -13.94 15.62
N ILE A 447 -19.76 -13.74 14.39
CA ILE A 447 -18.74 -12.73 14.09
C ILE A 447 -19.26 -11.32 14.41
N ARG A 448 -20.48 -10.98 13.96
CA ARG A 448 -21.12 -9.70 14.27
C ARG A 448 -21.17 -9.43 15.77
N ARG A 449 -21.58 -10.44 16.57
CA ARG A 449 -21.61 -10.33 18.04
C ARG A 449 -20.22 -10.02 18.62
N ILE A 450 -19.16 -10.67 18.10
CA ILE A 450 -17.78 -10.39 18.51
C ILE A 450 -17.39 -8.95 18.15
N LEU A 451 -17.63 -8.52 16.90
CA LEU A 451 -17.26 -7.19 16.45
C LEU A 451 -17.95 -6.09 17.27
N GLN A 452 -19.22 -6.29 17.67
CA GLN A 452 -19.99 -5.38 18.51
C GLN A 452 -19.46 -5.23 19.94
N ARG A 453 -18.57 -6.11 20.40
CA ARG A 453 -17.87 -5.93 21.70
C ARG A 453 -16.76 -4.89 21.63
N PHE A 454 -16.30 -4.52 20.44
CA PHE A 454 -15.27 -3.51 20.20
C PHE A 454 -15.87 -2.29 19.50
N PHE A 455 -15.05 -1.44 18.86
CA PHE A 455 -15.57 -0.37 18.03
C PHE A 455 -16.18 -0.95 16.75
N TYR A 456 -17.49 -0.79 16.64
CA TYR A 456 -18.33 -1.29 15.56
C TYR A 456 -19.10 -0.13 14.93
N ASP A 457 -18.94 0.06 13.62
CA ASP A 457 -19.70 1.06 12.86
C ASP A 457 -20.69 0.36 11.91
N PRO A 458 -22.02 0.55 12.09
CA PRO A 458 -23.01 -0.11 11.27
C PRO A 458 -22.89 0.21 9.76
N SER A 459 -22.32 1.36 9.37
CA SER A 459 -22.13 1.69 7.95
C SER A 459 -21.16 0.75 7.23
N ARG A 460 -20.33 0.01 7.98
CA ARG A 460 -19.37 -0.97 7.45
C ARG A 460 -19.86 -2.41 7.49
N GLU A 461 -21.03 -2.63 8.10
CA GLU A 461 -21.55 -3.97 8.36
C GLU A 461 -21.66 -4.82 7.10
N THR A 462 -22.23 -4.27 6.02
CA THR A 462 -22.41 -5.00 4.76
C THR A 462 -21.08 -5.41 4.12
N ASP A 463 -20.07 -4.53 4.15
CA ASP A 463 -18.73 -4.85 3.63
C ASP A 463 -18.07 -5.97 4.44
N TRP A 464 -18.21 -5.89 5.77
CA TRP A 464 -17.66 -6.89 6.68
C TRP A 464 -18.36 -8.24 6.49
N GLU A 465 -19.69 -8.25 6.42
CA GLU A 465 -20.49 -9.45 6.17
C GLU A 465 -20.09 -10.13 4.86
N GLU A 466 -20.00 -9.37 3.77
CA GLU A 466 -19.60 -9.89 2.46
C GLU A 466 -18.20 -10.53 2.52
N ALA A 467 -17.23 -9.83 3.11
CA ALA A 467 -15.85 -10.33 3.22
C ALA A 467 -15.78 -11.62 4.05
N TRP A 468 -16.53 -11.70 5.15
CA TRP A 468 -16.59 -12.87 6.00
C TRP A 468 -17.31 -14.04 5.33
N ASN A 469 -18.43 -13.82 4.64
CA ASN A 469 -19.12 -14.86 3.89
C ASN A 469 -18.22 -15.47 2.81
N ILE A 470 -17.44 -14.64 2.10
CA ILE A 470 -16.44 -15.11 1.14
C ILE A 470 -15.31 -15.91 1.83
N ALA A 471 -14.88 -15.48 3.01
CA ALA A 471 -13.85 -16.18 3.78
C ALA A 471 -14.35 -17.55 4.24
N LEU A 472 -15.55 -17.63 4.81
CA LEU A 472 -16.17 -18.84 5.34
C LEU A 472 -16.52 -19.85 4.24
N ALA A 473 -17.07 -19.41 3.09
CA ALA A 473 -17.51 -20.31 2.03
C ALA A 473 -16.40 -21.26 1.54
N GLY A 474 -15.19 -20.76 1.35
CA GLY A 474 -14.09 -21.64 0.94
C GLY A 474 -13.30 -22.29 2.09
N LEU A 475 -13.77 -22.21 3.35
CA LEU A 475 -13.38 -23.19 4.38
C LEU A 475 -14.11 -24.51 4.11
N THR A 476 -15.42 -24.42 3.82
CA THR A 476 -16.25 -25.56 3.46
C THR A 476 -15.75 -26.26 2.19
N GLU A 477 -15.23 -25.53 1.21
CA GLU A 477 -14.59 -26.12 0.02
C GLU A 477 -13.33 -26.92 0.37
N MET A 478 -12.47 -26.39 1.23
CA MET A 478 -11.24 -27.06 1.67
C MET A 478 -11.52 -28.31 2.50
N GLU A 479 -12.45 -28.24 3.45
CA GLU A 479 -12.88 -29.40 4.24
C GLU A 479 -13.43 -30.51 3.33
N ASN A 480 -14.22 -30.14 2.32
CA ASN A 480 -14.74 -31.09 1.34
C ASN A 480 -13.65 -31.66 0.42
N GLU A 481 -12.63 -30.89 0.06
CA GLU A 481 -11.48 -31.38 -0.70
C GLU A 481 -10.59 -32.33 0.12
N GLU A 482 -10.35 -32.01 1.39
CA GLU A 482 -9.58 -32.85 2.31
C GLU A 482 -10.30 -34.17 2.59
N ILE A 483 -11.63 -34.13 2.79
CA ILE A 483 -12.47 -35.34 2.90
C ILE A 483 -12.47 -36.16 1.61
N ARG A 484 -12.51 -35.53 0.42
CA ARG A 484 -12.38 -36.26 -0.86
C ARG A 484 -11.00 -36.90 -1.01
N TYR A 485 -9.94 -36.21 -0.61
CA TYR A 485 -8.57 -36.71 -0.68
C TYR A 485 -8.36 -37.91 0.27
N LEU A 486 -8.88 -37.82 1.50
CA LEU A 486 -8.86 -38.92 2.47
C LEU A 486 -9.77 -40.09 2.06
N GLY A 487 -10.94 -39.81 1.46
CA GLY A 487 -11.83 -40.84 0.92
C GLY A 487 -11.25 -41.58 -0.28
N SER A 488 -10.53 -40.89 -1.17
CA SER A 488 -9.87 -41.48 -2.34
C SER A 488 -8.62 -42.31 -1.99
N THR A 489 -7.86 -41.92 -0.98
CA THR A 489 -6.73 -42.71 -0.47
C THR A 489 -7.20 -43.95 0.28
N SER A 490 -8.32 -43.89 1.01
CA SER A 490 -8.93 -45.05 1.68
C SER A 490 -9.47 -46.09 0.68
N THR A 491 -10.14 -45.66 -0.39
CA THR A 491 -10.62 -46.56 -1.46
C THR A 491 -9.48 -47.17 -2.29
N GLN A 492 -8.39 -46.45 -2.52
CA GLN A 492 -7.19 -47.03 -3.15
C GLN A 492 -6.47 -48.05 -2.27
N HIS A 493 -6.51 -47.88 -0.94
CA HIS A 493 -5.90 -48.84 -0.01
C HIS A 493 -6.70 -50.14 0.10
N LEU A 494 -8.04 -50.06 0.06
CA LEU A 494 -8.96 -51.20 -0.01
C LEU A 494 -8.90 -51.93 -1.36
N ALA A 495 -8.79 -51.20 -2.48
CA ALA A 495 -8.63 -51.81 -3.80
C ALA A 495 -7.29 -52.56 -3.95
N ARG A 496 -6.22 -52.12 -3.27
CA ARG A 496 -4.92 -52.83 -3.24
C ARG A 496 -4.95 -54.08 -2.36
N THR A 497 -5.71 -54.09 -1.27
CA THR A 497 -5.85 -55.29 -0.42
C THR A 497 -6.68 -56.37 -1.10
N CYS A 498 -7.77 -56.01 -1.80
CA CYS A 498 -8.57 -56.98 -2.56
C CYS A 498 -7.84 -57.53 -3.80
N LYS A 499 -6.89 -56.79 -4.39
CA LYS A 499 -6.07 -57.30 -5.51
C LYS A 499 -4.99 -58.29 -5.04
N GLY A 500 -4.42 -58.08 -3.85
CA GLY A 500 -3.43 -59.01 -3.26
C GLY A 500 -4.03 -60.37 -2.87
N GLU A 501 -5.29 -60.42 -2.45
CA GLU A 501 -5.97 -61.70 -2.12
C GLU A 501 -6.39 -62.51 -3.35
N ALA A 502 -6.57 -61.87 -4.52
CA ALA A 502 -6.90 -62.55 -5.76
C ALA A 502 -5.69 -63.17 -6.48
N GLU A 503 -4.48 -62.66 -6.26
CA GLU A 503 -3.23 -63.22 -6.82
C GLU A 503 -2.60 -64.31 -5.93
N GLY A 504 -3.04 -64.46 -4.67
CA GLY A 504 -2.61 -65.54 -3.78
C GLY A 504 -3.37 -66.87 -3.91
N ARG A 505 -4.30 -66.99 -4.87
CA ARG A 505 -5.08 -68.22 -5.15
C ARG A 505 -5.07 -68.62 -6.62
N ARG A 506 -3.89 -68.60 -7.26
CA ARG A 506 -3.65 -69.30 -8.52
C ARG A 506 -2.38 -70.11 -8.46
#